data_AF-A0A6M0AZU8-F1
#
_entry.id   AF-A0A6M0AZU8-F1
#
_cell.length_a   1.000
_cell.length_b   1.000
_cell.length_c   1.000
_cell.angle_alpha   90.00
_cell.angle_beta   90.00
_cell.angle_gamma   90.00
#
_symmetry.space_group_name_H-M   'P 1'
#
loop_
_entity.id
_entity.type
_entity.pdbx_description
1 polymer ?
#
loop_
_entity_poly.entity_id
_entity_poly.type
_entity_poly.pdbx_seq_one_letter_code
_entity_poly.pdbx_strand_id
1 'polypeptide(L)'
;MAINTLLHRMKTKAVGLIALGLAICVTVVACGGGSSQQAGGVAPELVVDYIHTVLLADRTAYTKHVINRLKKLEGKDKPKGVVDAEATEGWQQTGGIPLPAQMFRLGAEIAADNGEFTYGLISPWNINDNQAPKSEFEKKAMAEVVETGEPYKDYQEIAGTTYYSAVYPDKAVAEACITCHNTHPVHKERYPDKVFEMGEVMGGIIINLPLKGT
;
A
#
# COMPACT_ATOMS: atom_id res chain seq x y z
N MET A 1 7.44 -33.25 -78.83
CA MET A 1 7.04 -32.06 -78.05
C MET A 1 6.31 -32.38 -76.73
N ALA A 2 5.66 -33.54 -76.57
CA ALA A 2 4.85 -33.87 -75.39
C ALA A 2 5.64 -34.33 -74.13
N ILE A 3 6.86 -34.84 -74.28
CA ILE A 3 7.65 -35.42 -73.16
C ILE A 3 8.26 -34.32 -72.26
N ASN A 4 8.71 -33.21 -72.85
CA ASN A 4 9.28 -32.10 -72.08
C ASN A 4 8.25 -31.41 -71.18
N THR A 5 6.98 -31.36 -71.59
CA THR A 5 5.89 -30.77 -70.82
C THR A 5 5.50 -31.62 -69.61
N LEU A 6 5.59 -32.95 -69.72
CA LEU A 6 5.32 -33.88 -68.63
C LEU A 6 6.41 -33.81 -67.54
N LEU A 7 7.68 -33.78 -67.96
CA LEU A 7 8.83 -33.66 -67.06
C LEU A 7 8.85 -32.31 -66.32
N HIS A 8 8.42 -31.22 -66.98
CA HIS A 8 8.30 -29.92 -66.33
C HIS A 8 7.18 -29.90 -65.27
N ARG A 9 6.04 -30.53 -65.56
CA ARG A 9 4.91 -30.68 -64.63
C ARG A 9 5.24 -31.55 -63.41
N MET A 10 6.08 -32.56 -63.57
CA MET A 10 6.53 -33.42 -62.46
C MET A 10 7.54 -32.69 -61.57
N LYS A 11 8.45 -31.90 -62.16
CA LYS A 11 9.43 -31.09 -61.41
C LYS A 11 8.76 -29.97 -60.60
N THR A 12 7.75 -29.29 -61.16
CA THR A 12 7.01 -28.24 -60.42
C THR A 12 6.16 -28.82 -59.29
N LYS A 13 5.56 -30.00 -59.47
CA LYS A 13 4.83 -30.71 -58.40
C LYS A 13 5.74 -31.22 -57.29
N ALA A 14 6.93 -31.74 -57.62
CA ALA A 14 7.92 -32.19 -56.64
C ALA A 14 8.49 -31.01 -55.82
N VAL A 15 8.77 -29.87 -56.44
CA VAL A 15 9.22 -28.65 -55.75
C VAL A 15 8.12 -28.08 -54.84
N GLY A 16 6.85 -28.12 -55.27
CA GLY A 16 5.72 -27.70 -54.44
C GLY A 16 5.50 -28.58 -53.19
N LEU A 17 5.69 -29.89 -53.30
CA LEU A 17 5.57 -30.83 -52.17
C LEU A 17 6.73 -30.69 -51.17
N ILE A 18 7.95 -30.41 -51.63
CA ILE A 18 9.10 -30.16 -50.77
C ILE A 18 8.97 -28.82 -50.03
N ALA A 19 8.47 -27.77 -50.71
CA ALA A 19 8.20 -26.47 -50.08
C ALA A 19 7.10 -26.53 -49.01
N LEU A 20 6.05 -27.35 -49.22
CA LEU A 20 4.99 -27.56 -48.24
C LEU A 20 5.46 -28.39 -47.03
N GLY A 21 6.32 -29.40 -47.26
CA GLY A 21 6.93 -30.18 -46.18
C GLY A 21 7.87 -29.37 -45.28
N LEU A 22 8.67 -28.47 -45.85
CA LEU A 22 9.53 -27.55 -45.09
C LEU A 22 8.72 -26.50 -44.31
N ALA A 23 7.60 -26.01 -44.85
CA ALA A 23 6.72 -25.09 -44.13
C ALA A 23 6.04 -25.76 -42.92
N ILE A 24 5.73 -27.07 -43.00
CA ILE A 24 5.14 -27.83 -41.89
C ILE A 24 6.18 -28.16 -40.81
N CYS A 25 7.45 -28.39 -41.16
CA CYS A 25 8.52 -28.63 -40.18
C CYS A 25 8.95 -27.36 -39.42
N VAL A 26 8.80 -26.17 -40.01
CA VAL A 26 9.13 -24.90 -39.33
C VAL A 26 8.02 -24.46 -38.35
N THR A 27 6.77 -24.88 -38.55
CA THR A 27 5.67 -24.52 -37.64
C THR A 27 5.60 -25.37 -36.37
N VAL A 28 6.14 -26.59 -36.36
CA VAL A 28 6.16 -27.43 -35.14
C VAL A 28 7.31 -27.14 -34.16
N VAL A 29 8.35 -26.39 -34.56
CA VAL A 29 9.44 -25.99 -33.66
C VAL A 29 9.14 -24.67 -32.93
N ALA A 30 8.16 -23.88 -33.40
CA ALA A 30 7.77 -22.62 -32.77
C ALA A 30 6.87 -22.78 -31.53
N CYS A 31 6.43 -24.00 -31.20
CA CYS A 31 5.63 -24.27 -30.00
C CYS A 31 6.46 -24.85 -28.83
N GLY A 32 7.79 -24.95 -28.98
CA GLY A 32 8.71 -25.41 -27.93
C GLY A 32 9.25 -24.31 -27.02
N GLY A 33 8.78 -23.07 -27.18
CA GLY A 33 9.01 -22.00 -26.21
C GLY A 33 8.16 -22.29 -24.99
N GLY A 34 8.70 -23.07 -24.05
CA GLY A 34 8.16 -23.17 -22.71
C GLY A 34 8.09 -21.76 -22.14
N SER A 35 6.93 -21.12 -22.25
CA SER A 35 6.51 -20.14 -21.28
C SER A 35 6.56 -20.90 -19.96
N SER A 36 7.61 -20.65 -19.18
CA SER A 36 7.54 -20.80 -17.74
C SER A 36 6.25 -20.10 -17.37
N GLN A 37 5.22 -20.90 -17.11
CA GLN A 37 3.95 -20.43 -16.65
C GLN A 37 4.30 -19.80 -15.31
N GLN A 38 4.52 -18.48 -15.31
CA GLN A 38 4.69 -17.69 -14.10
C GLN A 38 3.47 -18.08 -13.26
N ALA A 39 3.68 -18.74 -12.14
CA ALA A 39 2.60 -19.13 -11.27
C ALA A 39 1.77 -17.86 -10.99
N GLY A 40 0.48 -17.91 -11.31
CA GLY A 40 -0.41 -16.75 -11.27
C GLY A 40 -0.64 -16.27 -9.84
N GLY A 41 0.23 -15.38 -9.36
CA GLY A 41 0.07 -14.66 -8.10
C GLY A 41 -0.53 -13.26 -8.31
N VAL A 42 -1.04 -12.66 -7.24
CA VAL A 42 -1.47 -11.25 -7.23
C VAL A 42 -0.21 -10.38 -7.24
N ALA A 43 -0.18 -9.33 -8.07
CA ALA A 43 0.96 -8.41 -8.12
C ALA A 43 1.20 -7.76 -6.74
N PRO A 44 2.46 -7.65 -6.25
CA PRO A 44 2.76 -7.05 -4.95
C PRO A 44 2.16 -5.66 -4.75
N GLU A 45 2.14 -4.86 -5.82
CA GLU A 45 1.49 -3.55 -5.83
C GLU A 45 -0.01 -3.63 -5.50
N LEU A 46 -0.71 -4.58 -6.11
CA LEU A 46 -2.14 -4.77 -5.87
C LEU A 46 -2.41 -5.28 -4.45
N VAL A 47 -1.51 -6.11 -3.90
CA VAL A 47 -1.61 -6.58 -2.51
C VAL A 47 -1.50 -5.41 -1.52
N VAL A 48 -0.50 -4.53 -1.67
CA VAL A 48 -0.36 -3.37 -0.77
C VAL A 48 -1.53 -2.38 -0.92
N ASP A 49 -2.12 -2.26 -2.13
CA ASP A 49 -3.31 -1.44 -2.34
C ASP A 49 -4.54 -2.01 -1.62
N TYR A 50 -4.73 -3.33 -1.63
CA TYR A 50 -5.81 -3.99 -0.88
C TYR A 50 -5.63 -3.84 0.63
N ILE A 51 -4.41 -4.06 1.13
CA ILE A 51 -4.10 -3.87 2.56
C ILE A 51 -4.39 -2.42 2.96
N HIS A 52 -3.84 -1.44 2.22
CA HIS A 52 -4.07 -0.03 2.51
C HIS A 52 -5.56 0.34 2.53
N THR A 53 -6.36 -0.21 1.61
CA THR A 53 -7.82 0.01 1.57
C THR A 53 -8.48 -0.36 2.90
N VAL A 54 -8.16 -1.52 3.45
CA VAL A 54 -8.71 -1.98 4.74
C VAL A 54 -8.18 -1.12 5.89
N LEU A 55 -6.87 -0.88 5.94
CA LEU A 55 -6.24 -0.07 6.98
C LEU A 55 -6.83 1.35 7.08
N LEU A 56 -7.03 2.00 5.93
CA LEU A 56 -7.64 3.32 5.85
C LEU A 56 -9.12 3.29 6.24
N ALA A 57 -9.87 2.27 5.79
CA ALA A 57 -11.28 2.11 6.11
C ALA A 57 -11.49 1.93 7.62
N ASP A 58 -10.72 1.07 8.27
CA ASP A 58 -10.85 0.78 9.71
C ASP A 58 -10.48 1.99 10.56
N ARG A 59 -9.39 2.69 10.23
CA ARG A 59 -9.02 3.94 10.92
C ARG A 59 -10.07 5.02 10.75
N THR A 60 -10.63 5.14 9.55
CA THR A 60 -11.71 6.10 9.25
C THR A 60 -12.98 5.74 10.03
N ALA A 61 -13.35 4.46 10.06
CA ALA A 61 -14.51 3.96 10.77
C ALA A 61 -14.37 4.21 12.28
N TYR A 62 -13.22 3.91 12.88
CA TYR A 62 -12.94 4.19 14.28
C TYR A 62 -13.07 5.69 14.61
N THR A 63 -12.48 6.54 13.77
CA THR A 63 -12.55 8.00 13.96
C THR A 63 -13.99 8.53 13.86
N LYS A 64 -14.73 8.13 12.82
CA LYS A 64 -16.09 8.62 12.57
C LYS A 64 -17.13 8.03 13.51
N HIS A 65 -17.02 6.75 13.84
CA HIS A 65 -18.07 6.01 14.52
C HIS A 65 -17.77 5.72 15.99
N VAL A 66 -16.54 5.93 16.47
CA VAL A 66 -16.22 5.80 17.89
C VAL A 66 -15.82 7.17 18.44
N ILE A 67 -14.76 7.77 17.92
CA ILE A 67 -14.19 9.01 18.48
C ILE A 67 -15.16 10.18 18.36
N ASN A 68 -15.73 10.42 17.18
CA ASN A 68 -16.71 11.50 17.02
C ASN A 68 -17.98 11.24 17.84
N ARG A 69 -18.38 9.98 18.06
CA ARG A 69 -19.54 9.66 18.91
C ARG A 69 -19.33 10.01 20.37
N LEU A 70 -18.09 10.05 20.85
CA LEU A 70 -17.80 10.53 22.21
C LEU A 70 -18.13 12.02 22.40
N LYS A 71 -18.26 12.80 21.32
CA LYS A 71 -18.53 14.24 21.40
C LYS A 71 -19.84 14.66 20.71
N LYS A 72 -20.31 13.92 19.72
CA LYS A 72 -21.46 14.27 18.87
C LYS A 72 -22.42 13.08 18.72
N LEU A 73 -23.73 13.34 18.83
CA LEU A 73 -24.80 12.37 18.52
C LEU A 73 -25.74 12.97 17.48
N GLU A 74 -25.93 12.29 16.34
CA GLU A 74 -26.80 12.76 15.24
C GLU A 74 -26.45 14.21 14.80
N GLY A 75 -25.16 14.54 14.77
CA GLY A 75 -24.67 15.88 14.41
C GLY A 75 -24.84 16.95 15.50
N LYS A 76 -25.37 16.61 16.69
CA LYS A 76 -25.51 17.53 17.82
C LYS A 76 -24.40 17.31 18.84
N ASP A 77 -23.79 18.39 19.31
CA ASP A 77 -22.80 18.32 20.37
C ASP A 77 -23.38 17.74 21.67
N LYS A 78 -22.60 16.89 22.31
CA LYS A 78 -22.89 16.24 23.59
C LYS A 78 -21.71 16.49 24.52
N PRO A 79 -21.73 17.59 25.30
CA PRO A 79 -20.60 17.99 26.14
C PRO A 79 -20.19 16.95 27.20
N LYS A 80 -21.14 16.09 27.61
CA LYS A 80 -20.90 14.97 28.54
C LYS A 80 -20.62 13.63 27.84
N GLY A 81 -20.48 13.66 26.52
CA GLY A 81 -20.40 12.51 25.65
C GLY A 81 -21.69 11.70 25.53
N VAL A 82 -21.74 10.82 24.53
CA VAL A 82 -22.79 9.80 24.39
C VAL A 82 -22.53 8.62 25.32
N VAL A 83 -21.26 8.37 25.58
CA VAL A 83 -20.73 7.38 26.51
C VAL A 83 -19.73 8.13 27.39
N ASP A 84 -19.68 7.79 28.68
CA ASP A 84 -18.75 8.38 29.64
C ASP A 84 -17.33 7.80 29.43
N ALA A 85 -16.66 8.27 28.38
CA ALA A 85 -15.30 7.90 28.02
C ALA A 85 -14.63 9.04 27.23
N GLU A 86 -13.30 9.14 27.36
CA GLU A 86 -12.48 10.10 26.63
C GLU A 86 -11.46 9.37 25.75
N ALA A 87 -11.20 9.90 24.55
CA ALA A 87 -10.07 9.45 23.75
C ALA A 87 -8.80 10.21 24.16
N THR A 88 -7.80 9.50 24.68
CA THR A 88 -6.63 10.12 25.30
C THR A 88 -5.38 9.26 25.14
N GLU A 89 -4.19 9.88 25.15
CA GLU A 89 -2.93 9.14 25.07
C GLU A 89 -2.74 8.18 26.24
N GLY A 90 -3.22 8.55 27.44
CA GLY A 90 -3.15 7.77 28.67
C GLY A 90 -4.29 6.78 28.88
N TRP A 91 -4.97 6.33 27.82
CA TRP A 91 -6.20 5.52 27.91
C TRP A 91 -6.06 4.23 28.73
N GLN A 92 -4.85 3.67 28.84
CA GLN A 92 -4.60 2.48 29.66
C GLN A 92 -4.65 2.76 31.16
N GLN A 93 -4.40 4.00 31.57
CA GLN A 93 -4.42 4.44 32.97
C GLN A 93 -5.70 5.20 33.33
N THR A 94 -6.54 5.50 32.34
CA THR A 94 -7.81 6.20 32.52
C THR A 94 -8.98 5.27 32.15
N GLY A 95 -10.22 5.67 32.42
CA GLY A 95 -11.41 5.00 31.87
C GLY A 95 -11.63 5.32 30.38
N GLY A 96 -10.57 5.69 29.65
CA GLY A 96 -10.63 6.18 28.29
C GLY A 96 -10.45 5.10 27.22
N ILE A 97 -10.36 5.55 25.97
CA ILE A 97 -10.11 4.71 24.78
C ILE A 97 -8.92 5.25 23.98
N PRO A 98 -8.23 4.42 23.18
CA PRO A 98 -7.08 4.87 22.41
C PRO A 98 -7.45 5.94 21.37
N LEU A 99 -6.53 6.88 21.12
CA LEU A 99 -6.62 7.80 19.99
C LEU A 99 -6.53 7.03 18.66
N PRO A 100 -7.00 7.60 17.52
CA PRO A 100 -6.93 6.94 16.21
C PRO A 100 -5.55 6.36 15.85
N ALA A 101 -4.48 7.13 16.09
CA ALA A 101 -3.11 6.67 15.83
C ALA A 101 -2.67 5.53 16.78
N GLN A 102 -3.14 5.54 18.03
CA GLN A 102 -2.86 4.47 18.99
C GLN A 102 -3.64 3.19 18.63
N MET A 103 -4.91 3.30 18.26
CA MET A 103 -5.72 2.17 17.81
C MET A 103 -5.10 1.52 16.56
N PHE A 104 -4.66 2.34 15.60
CA PHE A 104 -3.96 1.86 14.40
C PHE A 104 -2.66 1.11 14.76
N ARG A 105 -1.86 1.65 15.70
CA ARG A 105 -0.64 0.99 16.18
C ARG A 105 -0.93 -0.34 16.87
N LEU A 106 -1.97 -0.42 17.70
CA LEU A 106 -2.36 -1.69 18.33
C LEU A 106 -2.70 -2.76 17.28
N GLY A 107 -3.42 -2.37 16.21
CA GLY A 107 -3.66 -3.26 15.08
C GLY A 107 -2.37 -3.67 14.36
N ALA A 108 -1.44 -2.74 14.18
CA ALA A 108 -0.15 -3.00 13.53
C ALA A 108 0.70 -4.01 14.31
N GLU A 109 0.73 -3.87 15.64
CA GLU A 109 1.42 -4.81 16.54
C GLU A 109 0.83 -6.22 16.43
N ILE A 110 -0.51 -6.35 16.46
CA ILE A 110 -1.20 -7.65 16.31
C ILE A 110 -0.92 -8.27 14.94
N ALA A 111 -0.94 -7.48 13.87
CA ALA A 111 -0.70 -8.00 12.53
C ALA A 111 0.76 -8.44 12.34
N ALA A 112 1.71 -7.73 12.93
CA ALA A 112 3.13 -8.08 12.89
C ALA A 112 3.40 -9.46 13.52
N ASP A 113 2.63 -9.87 14.55
CA ASP A 113 2.75 -11.18 15.18
C ASP A 113 2.44 -12.35 14.22
N ASN A 114 1.60 -12.13 13.19
CA ASN A 114 1.32 -13.14 12.16
C ASN A 114 2.47 -13.27 11.13
N GLY A 115 3.34 -12.26 11.03
CA GLY A 115 4.56 -12.30 10.21
C GLY A 115 4.38 -12.22 8.68
N GLU A 116 3.16 -12.05 8.17
CA GLU A 116 2.90 -12.00 6.72
C GLU A 116 3.31 -10.67 6.08
N PHE A 117 3.13 -9.56 6.79
CA PHE A 117 3.56 -8.22 6.39
C PHE A 117 3.66 -7.34 7.63
N THR A 118 4.28 -6.16 7.49
CA THR A 118 4.25 -5.14 8.53
C THR A 118 3.61 -3.87 8.00
N TYR A 119 2.97 -3.11 8.88
CA TYR A 119 2.50 -1.78 8.57
C TYR A 119 2.66 -0.84 9.76
N GLY A 120 2.57 0.46 9.52
CA GLY A 120 2.70 1.45 10.58
C GLY A 120 2.40 2.87 10.10
N LEU A 121 2.44 3.81 11.04
CA LEU A 121 2.38 5.24 10.75
C LEU A 121 3.79 5.83 10.84
N ILE A 122 4.14 6.65 9.86
CA ILE A 122 5.35 7.47 9.87
C ILE A 122 5.01 8.93 9.55
N SER A 123 5.73 9.89 10.10
CA SER A 123 5.49 11.31 9.80
C SER A 123 6.75 12.15 10.01
N PRO A 124 7.06 13.12 9.13
CA PRO A 124 8.09 14.11 9.42
C PRO A 124 7.72 15.04 10.59
N TRP A 125 6.43 15.07 10.97
CA TRP A 125 5.88 15.81 12.10
C TRP A 125 5.45 14.87 13.24
N ASN A 126 6.31 13.92 13.60
CA ASN A 126 5.98 12.86 14.54
C ASN A 126 5.92 13.38 16.00
N ILE A 127 4.78 13.13 16.65
CA ILE A 127 4.62 13.29 18.11
C ILE A 127 5.32 12.13 18.84
N ASN A 128 5.17 10.91 18.33
CA ASN A 128 5.87 9.73 18.84
C ASN A 128 7.20 9.56 18.09
N ASP A 129 8.32 9.53 18.80
CA ASP A 129 9.67 9.36 18.23
C ASP A 129 9.84 8.09 17.40
N ASN A 130 9.09 7.04 17.72
CA ASN A 130 9.15 5.80 16.96
C ASN A 130 8.55 5.89 15.56
N GLN A 131 7.79 6.95 15.27
CA GLN A 131 7.11 7.19 14.00
C GLN A 131 7.85 8.21 13.11
N ALA A 132 9.07 8.64 13.49
CA ALA A 132 9.93 9.38 12.57
C ALA A 132 10.37 8.47 11.41
N PRO A 133 10.46 8.96 10.15
CA PRO A 133 11.14 8.27 9.06
C PRO A 133 12.63 8.06 9.37
N LYS A 134 13.08 6.80 9.38
CA LYS A 134 14.44 6.40 9.80
C LYS A 134 15.29 5.96 8.61
N SER A 135 14.75 5.12 7.74
CA SER A 135 15.48 4.58 6.59
C SER A 135 15.54 5.57 5.43
N GLU A 136 16.47 5.37 4.49
CA GLU A 136 16.55 6.18 3.28
C GLU A 136 15.29 6.03 2.41
N PHE A 137 14.72 4.83 2.36
CA PHE A 137 13.42 4.60 1.72
C PHE A 137 12.32 5.43 2.39
N GLU A 138 12.19 5.37 3.72
CA GLU A 138 11.13 6.06 4.46
C GLU A 138 11.23 7.58 4.30
N LYS A 139 12.45 8.15 4.35
CA LYS A 139 12.67 9.59 4.15
C LYS A 139 12.28 10.02 2.75
N LYS A 140 12.73 9.29 1.73
CA LYS A 140 12.40 9.59 0.32
C LYS A 140 10.91 9.47 0.07
N ALA A 141 10.31 8.35 0.49
CA ALA A 141 8.89 8.09 0.33
C ALA A 141 8.05 9.15 1.03
N MET A 142 8.40 9.56 2.26
CA MET A 142 7.67 10.63 2.95
C MET A 142 7.81 12.00 2.30
N ALA A 143 8.98 12.33 1.75
CA ALA A 143 9.15 13.59 1.01
C ALA A 143 8.22 13.63 -0.22
N GLU A 144 8.24 12.58 -1.04
CA GLU A 144 7.40 12.45 -2.23
C GLU A 144 5.90 12.45 -1.89
N VAL A 145 5.49 11.69 -0.87
CA VAL A 145 4.09 11.60 -0.44
C VAL A 145 3.57 12.93 0.10
N VAL A 146 4.40 13.69 0.82
CA VAL A 146 4.03 15.03 1.32
C VAL A 146 3.95 16.04 0.17
N GLU A 147 4.87 15.99 -0.79
CA GLU A 147 4.89 16.91 -1.92
C GLU A 147 3.74 16.67 -2.90
N THR A 148 3.51 15.42 -3.26
CA THR A 148 2.57 15.05 -4.32
C THR A 148 1.16 14.75 -3.80
N GLY A 149 1.05 14.32 -2.54
CA GLY A 149 -0.20 13.79 -1.99
C GLY A 149 -0.61 12.43 -2.58
N GLU A 150 0.29 11.75 -3.28
CA GLU A 150 0.14 10.44 -3.92
C GLU A 150 1.01 9.37 -3.23
N PRO A 151 0.69 8.06 -3.37
CA PRO A 151 1.50 7.00 -2.78
C PRO A 151 2.89 6.88 -3.42
N TYR A 152 3.91 6.60 -2.61
CA TYR A 152 5.22 6.16 -3.09
C TYR A 152 5.36 4.65 -2.90
N LYS A 153 5.71 3.91 -3.95
CA LYS A 153 5.87 2.44 -3.90
C LYS A 153 7.17 2.04 -4.58
N ASP A 154 7.98 1.24 -3.91
CA ASP A 154 9.24 0.75 -4.45
C ASP A 154 9.73 -0.50 -3.70
N TYR A 155 10.77 -1.13 -4.22
CA TYR A 155 11.47 -2.21 -3.54
C TYR A 155 12.47 -1.66 -2.53
N GLN A 156 12.60 -2.34 -1.39
CA GLN A 156 13.68 -2.08 -0.43
C GLN A 156 14.17 -3.38 0.21
N GLU A 157 15.38 -3.33 0.76
CA GLU A 157 15.94 -4.41 1.55
C GLU A 157 15.97 -4.03 3.02
N ILE A 158 15.37 -4.87 3.87
CA ILE A 158 15.37 -4.71 5.33
C ILE A 158 15.96 -5.99 5.92
N ALA A 159 17.12 -5.87 6.58
CA ALA A 159 17.83 -6.98 7.21
C ALA A 159 18.03 -8.21 6.29
N GLY A 160 18.42 -7.99 5.02
CA GLY A 160 18.67 -9.07 4.05
C GLY A 160 17.41 -9.72 3.47
N THR A 161 16.23 -9.13 3.70
CA THR A 161 14.97 -9.54 3.08
C THR A 161 14.47 -8.44 2.16
N THR A 162 14.11 -8.81 0.93
CA THR A 162 13.51 -7.89 -0.04
C THR A 162 12.02 -7.74 0.24
N TYR A 163 11.58 -6.49 0.30
CA TYR A 163 10.18 -6.11 0.46
C TYR A 163 9.74 -5.30 -0.74
N TYR A 164 8.49 -5.50 -1.17
CA TYR A 164 7.77 -4.46 -1.90
C TYR A 164 7.10 -3.57 -0.85
N SER A 165 7.50 -2.30 -0.82
CA SER A 165 7.06 -1.37 0.22
C SER A 165 6.33 -0.19 -0.37
N ALA A 166 5.33 0.28 0.35
CA ALA A 166 4.50 1.39 -0.07
C ALA A 166 4.25 2.33 1.10
N VAL A 167 4.23 3.63 0.82
CA VAL A 167 3.83 4.67 1.74
C VAL A 167 2.65 5.42 1.13
N TYR A 168 1.51 5.35 1.79
CA TYR A 168 0.29 6.04 1.37
C TYR A 168 0.08 7.30 2.20
N PRO A 169 -0.45 8.40 1.62
CA PRO A 169 -0.69 9.64 2.36
C PRO A 169 -1.73 9.45 3.47
N ASP A 170 -1.35 9.70 4.73
CA ASP A 170 -2.28 9.79 5.84
C ASP A 170 -2.82 11.22 5.95
N LYS A 171 -3.98 11.46 5.32
CA LYS A 171 -4.60 12.79 5.26
C LYS A 171 -5.45 13.09 6.50
N ALA A 172 -5.53 14.37 6.86
CA ALA A 172 -6.42 14.86 7.90
C ALA A 172 -7.91 14.70 7.50
N VAL A 173 -8.50 13.53 7.80
CA VAL A 173 -9.88 13.19 7.40
C VAL A 173 -10.97 13.61 8.40
N ALA A 174 -10.58 14.09 9.59
CA ALA A 174 -11.52 14.55 10.61
C ALA A 174 -10.97 15.75 11.40
N GLU A 175 -11.88 16.60 11.89
CA GLU A 175 -11.57 17.75 12.75
C GLU A 175 -10.72 17.34 13.97
N ALA A 176 -11.04 16.19 14.58
CA ALA A 176 -10.29 15.65 15.71
C ALA A 176 -8.79 15.41 15.40
N CYS A 177 -8.44 15.10 14.14
CA CYS A 177 -7.06 14.94 13.71
C CYS A 177 -6.29 16.26 13.84
N ILE A 178 -6.79 17.33 13.21
CA ILE A 178 -6.10 18.63 13.20
C ILE A 178 -6.16 19.31 14.57
N THR A 179 -7.26 19.17 15.32
CA THR A 179 -7.36 19.78 16.65
C THR A 179 -6.31 19.19 17.59
N CYS A 180 -6.18 17.86 17.63
CA CYS A 180 -5.19 17.22 18.50
C CYS A 180 -3.78 17.63 18.07
N HIS A 181 -3.41 17.45 16.80
CA HIS A 181 -2.05 17.74 16.34
C HIS A 181 -1.66 19.21 16.51
N ASN A 182 -2.53 20.15 16.12
CA ASN A 182 -2.20 21.59 16.19
C ASN A 182 -2.14 22.14 17.63
N THR A 183 -2.70 21.42 18.61
CA THR A 183 -2.68 21.82 20.02
C THR A 183 -1.73 20.97 20.87
N HIS A 184 -1.20 19.87 20.33
CA HIS A 184 -0.35 18.95 21.06
C HIS A 184 0.97 19.65 21.47
N PRO A 185 1.37 19.62 22.75
CA PRO A 185 2.56 20.31 23.23
C PRO A 185 3.83 19.92 22.45
N VAL A 186 4.05 18.61 22.25
CA VAL A 186 5.19 18.09 21.49
C VAL A 186 5.20 18.59 20.04
N HIS A 187 4.03 18.65 19.38
CA HIS A 187 3.95 19.15 18.00
C HIS A 187 4.28 20.64 17.94
N LYS A 188 3.71 21.43 18.84
CA LYS A 188 3.97 22.88 18.92
C LYS A 188 5.42 23.20 19.24
N GLU A 189 6.07 22.38 20.08
CA GLU A 189 7.48 22.55 20.42
C GLU A 189 8.41 22.18 19.26
N ARG A 190 8.16 21.04 18.61
CA ARG A 190 9.04 20.52 17.55
C ARG A 190 8.81 21.15 16.19
N TYR A 191 7.57 21.52 15.90
CA TYR A 191 7.11 21.96 14.58
C TYR A 191 6.26 23.24 14.69
N PRO A 192 6.80 24.34 15.24
CA PRO A 192 6.02 25.55 15.58
C PRO A 192 5.34 26.18 14.36
N ASP A 193 5.91 26.02 13.17
CA ASP A 193 5.38 26.59 11.92
C ASP A 193 4.39 25.66 11.20
N LYS A 194 4.24 24.41 11.66
CA LYS A 194 3.35 23.44 11.02
C LYS A 194 1.98 23.48 11.67
N VAL A 195 1.01 24.03 10.96
CA VAL A 195 -0.42 23.99 11.32
C VAL A 195 -1.16 23.17 10.27
N PHE A 196 -1.75 22.05 10.67
CA PHE A 196 -2.45 21.16 9.75
C PHE A 196 -3.84 21.69 9.39
N GLU A 197 -4.20 21.54 8.11
CA GLU A 197 -5.54 21.79 7.58
C GLU A 197 -6.27 20.49 7.22
N MET A 198 -7.59 20.57 7.08
CA MET A 198 -8.40 19.43 6.63
C MET A 198 -7.97 18.97 5.24
N GLY A 199 -7.78 17.66 5.07
CA GLY A 199 -7.31 17.05 3.82
C GLY A 199 -5.81 17.11 3.59
N GLU A 200 -5.04 17.82 4.42
CA GLU A 200 -3.59 17.88 4.31
C GLU A 200 -2.94 16.55 4.72
N VAL A 201 -1.81 16.21 4.08
CA VAL A 201 -1.00 15.04 4.44
C VAL A 201 -0.33 15.29 5.80
N MET A 202 -0.70 14.49 6.79
CA MET A 202 -0.15 14.55 8.15
C MET A 202 1.02 13.59 8.36
N GLY A 203 1.13 12.58 7.50
CA GLY A 203 2.12 11.52 7.56
C GLY A 203 1.85 10.50 6.47
N GLY A 204 2.32 9.28 6.68
CA GLY A 204 2.12 8.17 5.77
C GLY A 204 1.83 6.87 6.50
N ILE A 205 1.03 6.02 5.85
CA ILE A 205 0.87 4.61 6.21
C ILE A 205 1.91 3.83 5.43
N ILE A 206 2.94 3.34 6.12
CA ILE A 206 3.95 2.45 5.52
C ILE A 206 3.45 1.01 5.60
N ILE A 207 3.62 0.26 4.51
CA ILE A 207 3.37 -1.18 4.40
C ILE A 207 4.63 -1.82 3.82
N ASN A 208 5.15 -2.87 4.47
CA ASN A 208 6.25 -3.67 3.95
C ASN A 208 5.76 -5.10 3.71
N LEU A 209 5.67 -5.48 2.43
CA LEU A 209 5.28 -6.82 1.99
C LEU A 209 6.54 -7.63 1.64
N PRO A 210 6.92 -8.66 2.42
CA PRO A 210 8.07 -9.49 2.11
C PRO A 210 7.84 -10.28 0.81
N LEU A 211 8.87 -10.38 -0.03
CA LEU A 211 8.79 -11.12 -1.29
C LEU A 211 9.33 -12.56 -1.20
N LYS A 212 9.87 -12.96 -0.04
CA LYS A 212 10.21 -14.36 0.22
C LYS A 212 8.93 -15.09 0.65
N GLY A 213 8.44 -15.99 -0.20
CA GLY A 213 7.26 -16.81 0.08
C GLY A 213 6.05 -16.55 -0.83
N THR A 214 6.17 -15.62 -1.79
CA THR A 214 5.21 -15.42 -2.88
C THR A 214 5.61 -16.21 -4.13
#